data_AF-A0A9E4C7D6-F1
#
_entry.id   AF-A0A9E4C7D6-F1
#
_cell.length_a   1.000
_cell.length_b   1.000
_cell.length_c   1.000
_cell.angle_alpha   90.00
_cell.angle_beta   90.00
_cell.angle_gamma   90.00
#
_symmetry.space_group_name_H-M   'P 1'
#
loop_
_entity.id
_entity.type
_entity.pdbx_description
1 polymer ?
#
loop_
_entity_poly.entity_id
_entity_poly.type
_entity_poly.pdbx_seq_one_letter_code
_entity_poly.pdbx_strand_id
1 'polypeptide(L)'
;MECFFAFIVLVVVLVAVATQKFSSASGINDAYTRLAGRFGGRVTRGGWWRKPHVRFVWHGAHVLVQAVKSRSATGGYYTEVVMNWPDEALHLEVYPAGVWSRVQEVLGPDAMRIGTVPFDKHYVINADSVEGAR
;
A
#
# COMPACT_ATOMS: atom_id res chain seq x y z
N MET A 1 -11.84 44.81 15.53
CA MET A 1 -11.54 44.43 14.12
C MET A 1 -10.52 43.31 14.02
N GLU A 2 -9.60 43.18 14.98
CA GLU A 2 -8.56 42.13 15.00
C GLU A 2 -9.11 40.69 15.06
N CYS A 3 -10.17 40.44 15.85
CA CYS A 3 -10.79 39.12 15.95
C CYS A 3 -11.41 38.63 14.62
N PHE A 4 -11.96 39.55 13.81
CA PHE A 4 -12.54 39.22 12.51
C PHE A 4 -11.44 38.86 11.51
N PHE A 5 -10.33 39.59 11.53
CA PHE A 5 -9.17 39.28 10.69
C PHE A 5 -8.55 37.92 11.07
N ALA A 6 -8.36 37.65 12.36
CA ALA A 6 -7.87 36.37 12.85
C ALA A 6 -8.79 35.21 12.44
N PHE A 7 -10.11 35.40 12.49
CA PHE A 7 -11.08 34.41 12.03
C PHE A 7 -10.96 34.13 10.52
N ILE A 8 -10.85 35.17 9.68
CA ILE A 8 -10.67 34.99 8.24
C ILE A 8 -9.38 34.23 7.93
N VAL A 9 -8.26 34.61 8.57
CA VAL A 9 -6.98 33.91 8.38
C VAL A 9 -7.10 32.44 8.77
N LEU A 10 -7.75 32.14 9.90
CA LEU A 10 -7.98 30.77 10.34
C LEU A 10 -8.80 29.97 9.31
N VAL A 11 -9.89 30.55 8.79
CA VAL A 11 -10.72 29.90 7.76
C VAL A 11 -9.92 29.62 6.49
N VAL A 12 -9.13 30.59 6.02
CA VAL A 12 -8.28 30.40 4.83
C VAL A 12 -7.26 29.27 5.05
N VAL A 13 -6.63 29.22 6.22
CA VAL A 13 -5.68 28.14 6.57
C VAL A 13 -6.39 26.78 6.60
N LEU A 14 -7.56 26.69 7.21
CA LEU A 14 -8.33 25.44 7.26
C LEU A 14 -8.73 24.96 5.86
N VAL A 15 -9.17 25.88 4.99
CA VAL A 15 -9.50 25.56 3.58
C VAL A 15 -8.27 25.09 2.82
N ALA A 16 -7.13 25.78 2.97
CA ALA A 16 -5.88 25.41 2.31
C ALA A 16 -5.38 24.01 2.74
N VAL A 17 -5.48 23.68 4.03
CA VAL A 17 -5.11 22.35 4.54
C VAL A 17 -6.09 21.28 4.04
N ALA A 18 -7.39 21.59 3.97
CA ALA A 18 -8.39 20.67 3.45
C ALA A 18 -8.17 20.34 1.96
N THR A 19 -7.86 21.34 1.13
CA THR A 19 -7.64 21.14 -0.31
C THR A 19 -6.38 20.34 -0.61
N GLN A 20 -5.28 20.57 0.13
CA GLN A 20 -4.04 19.78 -0.02
C GLN A 20 -4.22 18.30 0.32
N LYS A 21 -5.03 17.97 1.34
CA LYS A 21 -5.32 16.57 1.68
C LYS A 21 -6.23 15.88 0.65
N PHE A 22 -7.07 16.65 -0.03
CA PHE A 22 -8.00 16.12 -1.02
C PHE A 22 -7.31 15.69 -2.33
N SER A 23 -6.28 16.43 -2.77
CA SER A 23 -5.52 16.11 -3.99
C SER A 23 -4.68 14.83 -3.85
N SER A 24 -4.11 14.57 -2.67
CA SER A 24 -3.38 13.31 -2.43
C SER A 24 -4.32 12.09 -2.39
N ALA A 25 -5.56 12.28 -1.94
CA ALA A 25 -6.57 11.23 -1.93
C ALA A 25 -7.08 10.88 -3.35
N SER A 26 -6.99 11.79 -4.32
CA SER A 26 -7.45 11.51 -5.69
C SER A 26 -6.53 10.53 -6.40
N GLY A 27 -5.21 10.73 -6.34
CA GLY A 27 -4.24 9.88 -7.06
C GLY A 27 -4.30 8.41 -6.63
N ILE A 28 -4.45 8.14 -5.32
CA ILE A 28 -4.58 6.77 -4.83
C ILE A 28 -5.93 6.15 -5.22
N ASN A 29 -7.03 6.90 -5.15
CA ASN A 29 -8.34 6.42 -5.60
C ASN A 29 -8.35 6.07 -7.09
N ASP A 30 -7.66 6.84 -7.91
CA ASP A 30 -7.53 6.58 -9.35
C ASP A 30 -6.70 5.32 -9.64
N ALA A 31 -5.65 5.06 -8.86
CA ALA A 31 -4.90 3.81 -8.96
C ALA A 31 -5.78 2.58 -8.66
N TYR A 32 -6.56 2.62 -7.58
CA TYR A 32 -7.47 1.53 -7.22
C TYR A 32 -8.63 1.38 -8.21
N THR A 33 -9.11 2.49 -8.78
CA THR A 33 -10.14 2.47 -9.84
C THR A 33 -9.60 1.82 -11.11
N ARG A 34 -8.35 2.14 -11.51
CA ARG A 34 -7.67 1.47 -12.63
C ARG A 34 -7.47 -0.02 -12.37
N LEU A 35 -7.11 -0.40 -11.13
CA LEU A 35 -6.98 -1.80 -10.75
C LEU A 35 -8.31 -2.54 -10.87
N ALA A 36 -9.40 -1.95 -10.38
CA ALA A 36 -10.75 -2.49 -10.54
C ALA A 36 -11.12 -2.65 -12.02
N GLY A 37 -10.88 -1.63 -12.85
CA GLY A 37 -11.16 -1.70 -14.29
C GLY A 37 -10.37 -2.79 -15.02
N ARG A 38 -9.10 -2.99 -14.64
CA ARG A 38 -8.23 -4.01 -15.24
C ARG A 38 -8.66 -5.44 -14.89
N PHE A 39 -9.13 -5.67 -13.67
CA PHE A 39 -9.44 -7.01 -13.16
C PHE A 39 -10.94 -7.29 -13.01
N GLY A 40 -11.81 -6.44 -13.57
CA GLY A 40 -13.27 -6.59 -13.44
C GLY A 40 -13.77 -6.51 -12.00
N GLY A 41 -13.06 -5.76 -11.15
CA GLY A 41 -13.30 -5.65 -9.71
C GLY A 41 -14.27 -4.56 -9.30
N ARG A 42 -14.53 -4.48 -7.99
CA ARG A 42 -15.27 -3.40 -7.34
C ARG A 42 -14.33 -2.60 -6.45
N VAL A 43 -14.26 -1.29 -6.71
CA VAL A 43 -13.50 -0.34 -5.88
C VAL A 43 -14.40 0.29 -4.83
N THR A 44 -13.93 0.35 -3.60
CA THR A 44 -14.46 1.24 -2.57
C THR A 44 -13.48 2.39 -2.43
N ARG A 45 -13.93 3.60 -2.77
CA ARG A 45 -13.11 4.79 -2.68
C ARG A 45 -12.78 5.13 -1.22
N GLY A 46 -11.55 5.57 -1.01
CA GLY A 46 -11.12 6.16 0.25
C GLY A 46 -11.61 7.58 0.40
N GLY A 47 -11.77 8.01 1.64
CA GLY A 47 -12.05 9.38 2.06
C GLY A 47 -11.21 9.74 3.27
N TRP A 48 -11.62 10.76 4.02
CA TRP A 48 -10.87 11.21 5.21
C TRP A 48 -10.66 10.08 6.23
N TRP A 49 -11.70 9.28 6.47
CA TRP A 49 -11.73 8.26 7.54
C TRP A 49 -11.55 6.83 7.04
N ARG A 50 -11.61 6.62 5.73
CA ARG A 50 -11.62 5.29 5.12
C ARG A 50 -10.55 5.19 4.06
N LYS A 51 -9.82 4.07 4.05
CA LYS A 51 -8.82 3.81 3.03
C LYS A 51 -9.44 3.14 1.81
N PRO A 52 -8.92 3.43 0.60
CA PRO A 52 -9.41 2.76 -0.59
C PRO A 52 -9.06 1.27 -0.51
N HIS A 53 -9.95 0.45 -1.05
CA HIS A 53 -9.70 -0.95 -1.28
C HIS A 53 -10.44 -1.42 -2.53
N VAL A 54 -9.97 -2.50 -3.12
CA VAL A 54 -10.58 -3.10 -4.31
C VAL A 54 -10.64 -4.61 -4.14
N ARG A 55 -11.77 -5.18 -4.57
CA ARG A 55 -12.00 -6.62 -4.56
C ARG A 55 -12.23 -7.10 -5.98
N PHE A 56 -11.58 -8.19 -6.36
CA PHE A 56 -11.76 -8.83 -7.67
C PHE A 56 -11.54 -10.33 -7.55
N VAL A 57 -11.82 -11.06 -8.64
CA VAL A 57 -11.53 -12.49 -8.76
C VAL A 57 -10.40 -12.68 -9.75
N TRP A 58 -9.37 -13.42 -9.37
CA TRP A 58 -8.22 -13.75 -10.21
C TRP A 58 -8.02 -15.25 -10.21
N HIS A 59 -8.19 -15.90 -11.38
CA HIS A 59 -8.16 -17.36 -11.52
C HIS A 59 -9.02 -18.12 -10.49
N GLY A 60 -10.21 -17.59 -10.16
CA GLY A 60 -11.12 -18.18 -9.19
C GLY A 60 -10.84 -17.83 -7.72
N ALA A 61 -9.69 -17.23 -7.40
CA ALA A 61 -9.38 -16.75 -6.07
C ALA A 61 -9.95 -15.34 -5.83
N HIS A 62 -10.57 -15.13 -4.67
CA HIS A 62 -10.97 -13.79 -4.22
C HIS A 62 -9.75 -13.01 -3.76
N VAL A 63 -9.50 -11.86 -4.39
CA VAL A 63 -8.39 -10.97 -4.06
C VAL A 63 -8.94 -9.67 -3.49
N LEU A 64 -8.38 -9.23 -2.37
CA LEU A 64 -8.57 -7.92 -1.75
C LEU A 64 -7.25 -7.16 -1.77
N VAL A 65 -7.25 -5.99 -2.40
CA VAL A 65 -6.12 -5.06 -2.32
C VAL A 65 -6.56 -3.87 -1.48
N GLN A 66 -5.80 -3.51 -0.46
CA GLN A 66 -6.13 -2.43 0.46
C GLN A 66 -4.89 -1.66 0.94
N ALA A 67 -5.09 -0.42 1.39
CA ALA A 67 -4.03 0.38 1.99
C ALA A 67 -4.09 0.24 3.52
N VAL A 68 -3.05 -0.34 4.12
CA VAL A 68 -2.92 -0.56 5.57
C VAL A 68 -1.85 0.34 6.17
N LYS A 69 -2.05 0.77 7.41
CA LYS A 69 -1.07 1.60 8.13
C LYS A 69 0.08 0.69 8.62
N SER A 70 1.31 1.11 8.34
CA SER A 70 2.51 0.48 8.88
C SER A 70 2.48 0.48 10.40
N ARG A 71 2.85 -0.64 11.02
CA ARG A 71 3.16 -0.71 12.46
C ARG A 71 4.58 -0.24 12.79
N SER A 72 5.41 0.07 11.78
CA SER A 72 6.79 0.50 11.99
C SER A 72 6.89 1.90 12.62
N ALA A 73 7.98 2.15 13.34
CA ALA A 73 8.29 3.44 13.95
C ALA A 73 8.40 4.58 12.92
N THR A 74 8.78 4.26 11.67
CA THR A 74 8.86 5.19 10.54
C THR A 74 7.48 5.66 10.04
N GLY A 75 6.39 5.01 10.46
CA GLY A 75 5.05 5.32 9.98
C GLY A 75 4.87 5.00 8.50
N GLY A 76 3.71 5.38 7.94
CA GLY A 76 3.40 5.20 6.52
C GLY A 76 2.25 4.24 6.23
N TYR A 77 1.92 4.10 4.95
CA TYR A 77 0.91 3.19 4.45
C TYR A 77 1.55 2.24 3.43
N TYR A 78 1.15 0.97 3.46
CA TYR A 78 1.53 -0.02 2.46
C TYR A 78 0.30 -0.54 1.73
N THR A 79 0.53 -1.05 0.53
CA THR A 79 -0.45 -1.84 -0.21
C THR A 79 -0.37 -3.28 0.30
N GLU A 80 -1.47 -3.77 0.85
CA GLU A 80 -1.64 -5.16 1.24
C GLU A 80 -2.52 -5.85 0.20
N VAL A 81 -2.12 -7.06 -0.18
CA VAL A 81 -2.86 -7.95 -1.09
C VAL A 81 -3.20 -9.19 -0.29
N VAL A 82 -4.50 -9.41 -0.07
CA VAL A 82 -5.03 -10.58 0.63
C VAL A 82 -5.74 -11.45 -0.40
N MET A 83 -5.34 -12.72 -0.48
CA MET A 83 -6.01 -13.71 -1.32
C MET A 83 -6.00 -15.06 -0.63
N ASN A 84 -7.00 -15.88 -0.92
CA ASN A 84 -6.98 -17.26 -0.46
C ASN A 84 -5.95 -18.05 -1.27
N TRP A 85 -5.01 -18.67 -0.58
CA TRP A 85 -4.02 -19.56 -1.17
C TRP A 85 -4.35 -21.01 -0.77
N PRO A 86 -4.18 -22.00 -1.65
CA PRO A 86 -4.51 -23.40 -1.35
C PRO A 86 -3.62 -24.02 -0.25
N ASP A 87 -2.47 -23.41 0.04
CA ASP A 87 -1.56 -23.84 1.09
C ASP A 87 -1.51 -22.80 2.21
N GLU A 88 -2.00 -23.17 3.39
CA GLU A 88 -2.00 -22.31 4.59
C GLU A 88 -0.59 -22.12 5.18
N ALA A 89 0.37 -22.99 4.83
CA ALA A 89 1.76 -22.86 5.28
C ALA A 89 2.55 -21.81 4.47
N LEU A 90 1.98 -21.29 3.40
CA LEU A 90 2.65 -20.34 2.51
C LEU A 90 2.36 -18.89 2.92
N HIS A 91 3.34 -18.26 3.55
CA HIS A 91 3.34 -16.84 3.87
C HIS A 91 4.38 -16.10 3.03
N LEU A 92 3.97 -15.03 2.35
CA LEU A 92 4.82 -14.22 1.49
C LEU A 92 4.65 -12.74 1.82
N GLU A 93 5.74 -12.07 2.19
CA GLU A 93 5.76 -10.65 2.51
C GLU A 93 6.68 -9.90 1.55
N VAL A 94 6.21 -8.75 1.03
CA VAL A 94 7.00 -7.89 0.14
C VAL A 94 7.13 -6.50 0.75
N TYR A 95 8.37 -6.10 1.03
CA TYR A 95 8.68 -4.82 1.66
C TYR A 95 9.52 -3.94 0.74
N PRO A 96 9.33 -2.60 0.71
CA PRO A 96 10.24 -1.72 0.02
C PRO A 96 11.65 -1.79 0.64
N ALA A 97 12.68 -1.89 -0.19
CA ALA A 97 14.07 -1.93 0.22
C ALA A 97 14.45 -0.59 0.90
N GLY A 98 14.65 -0.65 2.21
CA GLY A 98 15.14 0.47 3.03
C GLY A 98 16.65 0.40 3.30
N VAL A 99 17.15 1.27 4.17
CA VAL A 99 18.57 1.24 4.57
C VAL A 99 18.92 -0.06 5.33
N TRP A 100 17.93 -0.63 6.04
CA TRP A 100 18.06 -1.89 6.79
C TRP A 100 17.98 -3.16 5.93
N SER A 101 17.37 -3.12 4.74
CA SER A 101 17.27 -4.31 3.88
C SER A 101 18.61 -4.73 3.27
N ARG A 102 19.55 -3.79 3.09
CA ARG A 102 20.93 -4.12 2.65
C ARG A 102 21.69 -4.93 3.68
N VAL A 103 21.33 -4.85 4.96
CA VAL A 103 21.97 -5.62 6.03
C VAL A 103 21.40 -7.04 6.07
N GLN A 104 20.11 -7.22 5.81
CA GLN A 104 19.48 -8.55 5.67
C GLN A 104 19.99 -9.29 4.42
N GLU A 105 20.25 -8.60 3.31
CA GLU A 105 20.82 -9.20 2.08
C GLU A 105 22.23 -9.79 2.29
N VAL A 106 22.94 -9.36 3.34
CA VAL A 106 24.29 -9.85 3.71
C VAL A 106 24.23 -10.98 4.76
N LEU A 107 23.12 -11.13 5.49
CA LEU A 107 23.03 -12.02 6.66
C LEU A 107 21.98 -13.13 6.56
N GLY A 108 21.08 -13.11 5.56
CA GLY A 108 20.03 -14.13 5.39
C GLY A 108 20.25 -15.01 4.15
N PRO A 109 20.27 -16.36 4.26
CA PRO A 109 20.37 -17.26 3.12
C PRO A 109 19.17 -17.25 2.15
N ASP A 110 18.04 -16.64 2.53
CA ASP A 110 16.73 -16.89 1.91
C ASP A 110 16.09 -15.67 1.24
N ALA A 111 16.89 -14.74 0.72
CA ALA A 111 16.35 -13.62 -0.08
C ALA A 111 15.93 -14.11 -1.47
N MET A 112 14.62 -14.32 -1.68
CA MET A 112 14.07 -14.74 -2.96
C MET A 112 14.06 -13.58 -3.97
N ARG A 113 14.45 -13.86 -5.22
CA ARG A 113 14.42 -12.92 -6.36
C ARG A 113 13.29 -13.32 -7.31
N ILE A 114 12.46 -12.36 -7.74
CA ILE A 114 11.37 -12.62 -8.71
C ILE A 114 11.88 -12.53 -10.16
N GLY A 115 13.14 -12.15 -10.38
CA GLY A 115 13.75 -12.18 -11.71
C GLY A 115 13.46 -10.95 -12.56
N THR A 116 13.01 -9.84 -11.94
CA THR A 116 12.96 -8.53 -12.62
C THR A 116 13.85 -7.53 -11.88
N VAL A 117 14.93 -7.13 -12.55
CA VAL A 117 15.98 -6.24 -12.00
C VAL A 117 15.44 -4.96 -11.32
N PRO A 118 14.38 -4.29 -11.81
CA PRO A 118 13.84 -3.11 -11.12
C PRO A 118 13.16 -3.47 -9.81
N PHE A 119 12.42 -4.58 -9.76
CA PHE A 119 11.66 -4.99 -8.59
C PHE A 119 12.60 -5.50 -7.49
N ASP A 120 13.55 -6.36 -7.86
CA ASP A 120 14.50 -6.96 -6.92
C ASP A 120 15.46 -5.92 -6.31
N LYS A 121 15.60 -4.73 -6.93
CA LYS A 121 16.37 -3.60 -6.37
C LYS A 121 15.57 -2.76 -5.37
N HIS A 122 14.26 -2.73 -5.50
CA HIS A 122 13.38 -1.84 -4.75
C HIS A 122 12.55 -2.56 -3.69
N TYR A 123 12.54 -3.89 -3.69
CA TYR A 123 11.73 -4.67 -2.78
C TYR A 123 12.50 -5.90 -2.26
N VAL A 124 12.31 -6.22 -0.99
CA VAL A 124 12.74 -7.46 -0.36
C VAL A 124 11.52 -8.35 -0.19
N ILE A 125 11.73 -9.64 -0.42
CA ILE A 125 10.70 -10.67 -0.31
C ILE A 125 11.12 -11.60 0.81
N ASN A 126 10.23 -11.79 1.76
CA ASN A 126 10.39 -12.76 2.81
C ASN A 126 9.34 -13.86 2.62
N ALA A 127 9.77 -15.12 2.72
CA ALA A 127 8.90 -16.28 2.65
C ALA A 127 9.29 -17.25 3.75
N ASP A 128 8.30 -17.84 4.43
CA ASP A 128 8.57 -18.78 5.52
C ASP A 128 9.11 -20.14 5.02
N SER A 129 8.97 -20.45 3.73
CA SER A 129 9.62 -21.60 3.09
C SER A 129 10.07 -21.30 1.65
N VAL A 130 11.31 -21.69 1.33
CA VAL A 130 11.92 -21.50 -0.01
C VAL A 130 11.30 -22.43 -1.06
N GLU A 131 10.76 -23.58 -0.64
CA GLU A 131 10.16 -24.58 -1.53
C GLU A 131 8.76 -24.21 -2.02
N GLY A 132 7.99 -23.44 -1.26
CA GLY A 132 6.65 -23.02 -1.68
C GLY A 132 6.64 -21.84 -2.66
N ALA A 133 7.71 -21.05 -2.70
CA ALA A 133 7.74 -19.79 -3.44
C ALA A 133 8.37 -19.89 -4.85
N ARG A 134 8.85 -21.08 -5.26
CA ARG A 134 9.32 -21.40 -6.62
C ARG A 134 8.19 -21.93 -7.49
#